data_AF-A0A916SZZ2-F1
#
_entry.id   AF-A0A916SZZ2-F1
#
_cell.length_a   1.000
_cell.length_b   1.000
_cell.length_c   1.000
_cell.angle_alpha   90.00
_cell.angle_beta   90.00
_cell.angle_gamma   90.00
#
_symmetry.space_group_name_H-M   'P 1'
#
loop_
_entity.id
_entity.type
_entity.pdbx_description
1 polymer ?
#
loop_
_entity_poly.entity_id
_entity_poly.type
_entity_poly.pdbx_seq_one_letter_code
_entity_poly.pdbx_strand_id
1 'polypeptide(L)'
;MELRVGMDMGGMDMMDMSAQPSVWGAWTATPVVSTIMAIATVVYLYGVVRVRRAGQGWPVSRTLSWFVAMVLLVISLNSSLAAFSHHLFWAHMIVHLLMIMLVPLFLVLAQPIRLASMALGGSGEERVERFMNSAVIRWLTSPVFTVPLYTAVLILTHLTGFQQAMFEHMWIHDAELVLYLVTGYLFLLPLVGDELTGHDYSYPVRFFALLISMGPDTLVGVTLMMTGYEIAPGLAQSRMSWPKGGILNPDAMADQSAAGAIMWFAGDGLMMCLLVVLAWEWIRADGLGRGRQKSAAELQGDRRPSYLEVARRSALGTGAAGMGDADFDDDDAALAAYNARLAALNNRASYPGGRSDTTGPAASDDQRRG
;
A
#
# COMPACT_ATOMS: atom_id res chain seq x y z
N MET A 1 -38.85 60.76 -32.66
CA MET A 1 -37.38 60.71 -32.76
C MET A 1 -36.84 61.30 -31.47
N GLU A 2 -36.53 60.45 -30.49
CA GLU A 2 -35.43 60.61 -29.52
C GLU A 2 -35.44 59.41 -28.57
N LEU A 3 -34.26 58.83 -28.41
CA LEU A 3 -33.95 57.61 -27.69
C LEU A 3 -34.10 57.79 -26.17
N ARG A 4 -34.82 56.88 -25.52
CA ARG A 4 -34.58 56.56 -24.11
C ARG A 4 -34.05 55.14 -24.01
N VAL A 5 -32.78 55.03 -23.68
CA VAL A 5 -32.12 53.80 -23.26
C VAL A 5 -32.76 53.38 -21.93
N GLY A 6 -33.66 52.40 -22.00
CA GLY A 6 -34.15 51.67 -20.84
C GLY A 6 -33.38 50.36 -20.73
N MET A 7 -32.46 50.30 -19.76
CA MET A 7 -31.80 49.06 -19.36
C MET A 7 -32.84 48.23 -18.60
N ASP A 8 -33.51 47.33 -19.30
CA ASP A 8 -34.45 46.38 -18.70
C ASP A 8 -33.65 45.28 -17.99
N MET A 9 -33.29 45.55 -16.74
CA MET A 9 -32.77 44.57 -15.77
C MET A 9 -33.97 43.88 -15.09
N GLY A 10 -34.83 43.26 -15.89
CA GLY A 10 -36.14 42.76 -15.47
C GLY A 10 -36.55 41.49 -16.20
N GLY A 11 -35.67 40.49 -16.25
CA GLY A 11 -35.95 39.25 -16.96
C GLY A 11 -34.95 38.13 -16.71
N MET A 12 -34.37 38.04 -15.51
CA MET A 12 -33.97 36.72 -15.01
C MET A 12 -35.26 36.05 -14.57
N ASP A 13 -35.99 35.51 -15.55
CA ASP A 13 -36.93 34.43 -15.30
C ASP A 13 -36.16 33.43 -14.45
N MET A 14 -36.54 33.39 -13.18
CA MET A 14 -36.15 32.36 -12.24
C MET A 14 -36.65 31.07 -12.86
N MET A 15 -35.81 30.46 -13.72
CA MET A 15 -36.02 29.13 -14.27
C MET A 15 -36.40 28.28 -13.08
N ASP A 16 -37.63 27.79 -13.15
CA ASP A 16 -38.27 26.99 -12.14
C ASP A 16 -37.39 25.78 -11.81
N MET A 17 -36.55 25.92 -10.77
CA MET A 17 -35.71 24.84 -10.27
C MET A 17 -36.54 23.71 -9.63
N SER A 18 -37.87 23.85 -9.55
CA SER A 18 -38.76 22.86 -8.93
C SER A 18 -39.09 21.67 -9.84
N ALA A 19 -38.74 21.71 -11.13
CA ALA A 19 -38.86 20.58 -12.05
C ALA A 19 -37.61 19.67 -12.09
N GLN A 20 -36.66 19.86 -11.18
CA GLN A 20 -35.63 18.87 -10.93
C GLN A 20 -36.29 17.77 -10.07
N PRO A 21 -36.31 16.47 -10.46
CA PRO A 21 -36.47 15.44 -9.44
C PRO A 21 -35.46 15.77 -8.35
N SER A 22 -35.84 15.70 -7.07
CA SER A 22 -34.96 16.04 -5.96
C SER A 22 -33.87 14.98 -5.81
N VAL A 23 -33.02 14.81 -6.84
CA VAL A 23 -31.89 13.87 -6.89
C VAL A 23 -30.90 14.16 -5.77
N TRP A 24 -30.81 15.41 -5.33
CA TRP A 24 -30.05 15.82 -4.14
C TRP A 24 -30.55 15.19 -2.82
N GLY A 25 -31.82 14.76 -2.78
CA GLY A 25 -32.43 14.04 -1.67
C GLY A 25 -32.86 12.60 -1.99
N ALA A 26 -32.61 12.12 -3.22
CA ALA A 26 -33.01 10.79 -3.65
C ALA A 26 -32.02 9.75 -3.11
N TRP A 27 -32.30 9.30 -1.88
CA TRP A 27 -31.70 8.09 -1.34
C TRP A 27 -32.40 6.89 -1.93
N THR A 28 -31.65 6.05 -2.64
CA THR A 28 -32.16 4.78 -3.16
C THR A 28 -31.93 3.73 -2.09
N ALA A 29 -32.99 3.34 -1.37
CA ALA A 29 -32.86 2.24 -0.42
C ALA A 29 -32.75 0.94 -1.19
N THR A 30 -31.57 0.33 -1.21
CA THR A 30 -31.38 -1.06 -1.67
C THR A 30 -31.63 -1.99 -0.48
N PRO A 31 -32.85 -2.56 -0.31
CA PRO A 31 -33.23 -3.18 0.96
C PRO A 31 -32.39 -4.43 1.24
N VAL A 32 -32.04 -5.16 0.19
CA VAL A 32 -31.22 -6.37 0.28
C VAL A 32 -29.81 -6.04 0.79
N VAL A 33 -29.11 -5.11 0.13
CA VAL A 33 -27.74 -4.73 0.51
C VAL A 33 -27.72 -4.08 1.89
N SER A 34 -28.66 -3.19 2.17
CA SER A 34 -28.81 -2.55 3.49
C SER A 34 -29.06 -3.59 4.59
N THR A 35 -29.85 -4.62 4.31
CA THR A 35 -30.09 -5.74 5.25
C THR A 35 -28.81 -6.56 5.46
N ILE A 36 -28.06 -6.87 4.41
CA ILE A 36 -26.78 -7.59 4.51
C ILE A 36 -25.79 -6.77 5.35
N MET A 37 -25.68 -5.46 5.12
CA MET A 37 -24.80 -4.57 5.89
C MET A 37 -25.21 -4.49 7.37
N ALA A 38 -26.52 -4.43 7.64
CA ALA A 38 -27.05 -4.43 9.00
C ALA A 38 -26.73 -5.75 9.72
N ILE A 39 -26.97 -6.89 9.07
CA ILE A 39 -26.63 -8.22 9.59
C ILE A 39 -25.13 -8.32 9.85
N ALA A 40 -24.29 -7.93 8.89
CA ALA A 40 -22.84 -7.95 9.03
C ALA A 40 -22.39 -7.09 10.22
N THR A 41 -22.99 -5.91 10.40
CA THR A 41 -22.69 -5.02 11.53
C THR A 41 -23.11 -5.63 12.86
N VAL A 42 -24.29 -6.23 12.94
CA VAL A 42 -24.74 -6.93 14.17
C VAL A 42 -23.82 -8.09 14.50
N VAL A 43 -23.42 -8.90 13.51
CA VAL A 43 -22.47 -10.01 13.69
C VAL A 43 -21.10 -9.51 14.15
N TYR A 44 -20.59 -8.44 13.55
CA TYR A 44 -19.32 -7.82 13.94
C TYR A 44 -19.37 -7.32 15.39
N LEU A 45 -20.41 -6.54 15.76
CA LEU A 45 -20.56 -6.05 17.13
C LEU A 45 -20.77 -7.17 18.14
N TYR A 46 -21.50 -8.22 17.78
CA TYR A 46 -21.63 -9.42 18.60
C TYR A 46 -20.25 -10.06 18.86
N GLY A 47 -19.42 -10.19 17.82
CA GLY A 47 -18.04 -10.64 17.94
C GLY A 47 -17.22 -9.77 18.90
N VAL A 48 -17.29 -8.43 18.77
CA VAL A 48 -16.59 -7.48 19.66
C VAL A 48 -17.02 -7.66 21.12
N VAL A 49 -18.33 -7.75 21.37
CA VAL A 49 -18.87 -7.95 22.72
C VAL A 49 -18.41 -9.28 23.29
N ARG A 50 -18.41 -10.35 22.49
CA ARG A 50 -17.98 -11.68 22.91
C ARG A 50 -16.50 -11.72 23.28
N VAL A 51 -15.63 -11.15 22.44
CA VAL A 51 -14.18 -11.05 22.70
C VAL A 51 -13.90 -10.25 23.97
N ARG A 52 -14.57 -9.10 24.14
CA ARG A 52 -14.43 -8.27 25.36
C ARG A 52 -14.92 -8.98 26.61
N ARG A 53 -16.02 -9.73 26.54
CA ARG A 53 -16.53 -10.55 27.66
C ARG A 53 -15.62 -11.71 28.03
N ALA A 54 -14.87 -12.25 27.06
CA ALA A 54 -13.83 -13.25 27.29
C ALA A 54 -12.56 -12.65 27.92
N GLY A 55 -12.54 -11.36 28.27
CA GLY A 55 -11.39 -10.68 28.87
C GLY A 55 -10.28 -10.32 27.88
N GLN A 56 -10.50 -10.53 26.58
CA GLN A 56 -9.54 -10.17 25.54
C GLN A 56 -9.73 -8.71 25.11
N GLY A 57 -8.63 -8.00 24.89
CA GLY A 57 -8.66 -6.60 24.43
C GLY A 57 -9.04 -6.49 22.95
N TRP A 58 -10.04 -5.65 22.63
CA TRP A 58 -10.36 -5.28 21.24
C TRP A 58 -10.22 -3.77 21.03
N PRO A 59 -9.24 -3.31 20.22
CA PRO A 59 -9.00 -1.89 19.97
C PRO A 59 -10.23 -1.18 19.41
N VAL A 60 -10.55 0.00 19.96
CA VAL A 60 -11.68 0.82 19.50
C VAL A 60 -11.49 1.30 18.05
N SER A 61 -10.24 1.54 17.64
CA SER A 61 -9.91 1.94 16.26
C SER A 61 -10.42 0.94 15.21
N ARG A 62 -10.33 -0.38 15.47
CA ARG A 62 -10.83 -1.41 14.56
C ARG A 62 -12.34 -1.34 14.39
N THR A 63 -13.06 -1.15 15.49
CA THR A 63 -14.52 -0.96 15.46
C THR A 63 -14.90 0.34 14.76
N LEU A 64 -14.14 1.42 14.94
CA LEU A 64 -14.37 2.67 14.22
C LEU A 64 -14.15 2.49 12.71
N SER A 65 -13.08 1.80 12.30
CA SER A 65 -12.84 1.47 10.89
C SER A 65 -13.99 0.67 10.27
N TRP A 66 -14.58 -0.28 11.01
CA TRP A 66 -15.78 -0.99 10.54
C TRP A 66 -16.93 -0.03 10.22
N PHE A 67 -17.24 0.89 11.13
CA PHE A 67 -18.32 1.85 10.89
C PHE A 67 -18.00 2.81 9.75
N VAL A 68 -16.74 3.24 9.60
CA VAL A 68 -16.33 4.06 8.45
C VAL A 68 -16.54 3.28 7.14
N ALA A 69 -16.15 2.01 7.07
CA ALA A 69 -16.43 1.17 5.89
C ALA A 69 -17.93 1.05 5.60
N MET A 70 -18.78 0.85 6.63
CA MET A 70 -20.23 0.79 6.45
C MET A 70 -20.81 2.11 5.95
N VAL A 71 -20.35 3.26 6.46
CA VAL A 71 -20.79 4.58 5.98
C VAL A 71 -20.38 4.77 4.52
N LEU A 72 -19.16 4.41 4.15
CA LEU A 72 -18.68 4.49 2.76
C LEU A 72 -19.48 3.57 1.82
N LEU A 73 -19.85 2.37 2.27
CA LEU A 73 -20.75 1.48 1.52
C LEU A 73 -22.15 2.11 1.34
N VAL A 74 -22.71 2.70 2.40
CA VAL A 74 -24.01 3.39 2.32
C VAL A 74 -23.93 4.54 1.32
N ILE A 75 -22.86 5.33 1.35
CA ILE A 75 -22.63 6.42 0.39
C ILE A 75 -22.52 5.86 -1.03
N SER A 76 -21.74 4.80 -1.23
CA SER A 76 -21.47 4.24 -2.56
C SER A 76 -22.69 3.58 -3.20
N LEU A 77 -23.61 3.03 -2.40
CA LEU A 77 -24.69 2.16 -2.89
C LEU A 77 -26.11 2.73 -2.72
N ASN A 78 -26.32 3.68 -1.81
CA ASN A 78 -27.66 4.18 -1.49
C ASN A 78 -27.81 5.71 -1.58
N SER A 79 -26.70 6.43 -1.79
CA SER A 79 -26.77 7.91 -1.86
C SER A 79 -27.12 8.40 -3.26
N SER A 80 -27.35 9.71 -3.38
CA SER A 80 -27.50 10.39 -4.66
C SER A 80 -26.31 10.14 -5.61
N LEU A 81 -25.10 9.93 -5.07
CA LEU A 81 -23.93 9.55 -5.86
C LEU A 81 -24.15 8.23 -6.61
N ALA A 82 -24.75 7.24 -5.96
CA ALA A 82 -25.08 5.95 -6.57
C ALA A 82 -26.12 6.11 -7.68
N ALA A 83 -27.11 7.00 -7.49
CA ALA A 83 -28.07 7.32 -8.54
C ALA A 83 -27.38 8.00 -9.74
N PHE A 84 -26.46 8.94 -9.49
CA PHE A 84 -25.71 9.62 -10.54
C PHE A 84 -24.72 8.72 -11.27
N SER A 85 -24.14 7.71 -10.61
CA SER A 85 -23.21 6.79 -11.27
C SER A 85 -23.83 5.97 -12.40
N HIS A 86 -25.16 5.84 -12.45
CA HIS A 86 -25.85 5.19 -13.57
C HIS A 86 -25.99 6.09 -14.82
N HIS A 87 -25.60 7.36 -14.72
CA HIS A 87 -25.79 8.36 -15.78
C HIS A 87 -24.53 9.17 -16.10
N LEU A 88 -23.64 9.35 -15.13
CA LEU A 88 -22.43 10.16 -15.22
C LEU A 88 -21.20 9.30 -14.99
N PHE A 89 -20.29 9.30 -15.95
CA PHE A 89 -19.10 8.48 -15.89
C PHE A 89 -18.14 8.95 -14.79
N TRP A 90 -18.05 10.26 -14.54
CA TRP A 90 -17.26 10.79 -13.42
C TRP A 90 -17.79 10.30 -12.05
N ALA A 91 -19.12 10.26 -11.87
CA ALA A 91 -19.73 9.79 -10.64
C ALA A 91 -19.52 8.27 -10.47
N HIS A 92 -19.63 7.53 -11.57
CA HIS A 92 -19.30 6.11 -11.63
C HIS A 92 -17.86 5.82 -11.20
N MET A 93 -16.88 6.60 -11.65
CA MET A 93 -15.48 6.44 -11.21
C MET A 93 -15.29 6.69 -9.72
N ILE A 94 -16.03 7.64 -9.12
CA ILE A 94 -15.96 7.84 -7.67
C ILE A 94 -16.47 6.61 -6.93
N VAL A 95 -17.61 6.05 -7.35
CA VAL A 95 -18.15 4.81 -6.75
C VAL A 95 -17.14 3.68 -6.88
N HIS A 96 -16.52 3.51 -8.04
CA HIS A 96 -15.46 2.51 -8.25
C HIS A 96 -14.27 2.69 -7.30
N LEU A 97 -13.75 3.91 -7.15
CA LEU A 97 -12.64 4.19 -6.23
C LEU A 97 -13.01 3.92 -4.76
N LEU A 98 -14.24 4.26 -4.36
CA LEU A 98 -14.74 3.94 -3.03
C LEU A 98 -14.78 2.43 -2.80
N MET A 99 -15.26 1.68 -3.79
CA MET A 99 -15.46 0.23 -3.70
C MET A 99 -14.18 -0.59 -3.81
N ILE A 100 -13.18 -0.17 -4.60
CA ILE A 100 -11.92 -0.91 -4.77
C ILE A 100 -10.82 -0.48 -3.81
N MET A 101 -10.91 0.72 -3.21
CA MET A 101 -9.87 1.19 -2.31
C MET A 101 -10.36 1.58 -0.93
N LEU A 102 -11.25 2.58 -0.78
CA LEU A 102 -11.57 3.12 0.54
C LEU A 102 -12.34 2.13 1.41
N VAL A 103 -13.43 1.54 0.90
CA VAL A 103 -14.20 0.56 1.65
C VAL A 103 -13.32 -0.64 2.04
N PRO A 104 -12.59 -1.29 1.11
CA PRO A 104 -11.69 -2.37 1.46
C PRO A 104 -10.61 -2.00 2.47
N LEU A 105 -10.02 -0.81 2.37
CA LEU A 105 -9.01 -0.32 3.32
C LEU A 105 -9.55 -0.35 4.74
N PHE A 106 -10.72 0.25 4.96
CA PHE A 106 -11.32 0.30 6.28
C PHE A 106 -11.84 -1.07 6.76
N LEU A 107 -12.26 -1.96 5.85
CA LEU A 107 -12.59 -3.34 6.20
C LEU A 107 -11.37 -4.13 6.65
N VAL A 108 -10.24 -4.02 5.94
CA VAL A 108 -8.98 -4.67 6.34
C VAL A 108 -8.50 -4.14 7.70
N LEU A 109 -8.59 -2.83 7.93
CA LEU A 109 -8.27 -2.22 9.24
C LEU A 109 -9.22 -2.66 10.36
N ALA A 110 -10.46 -3.03 10.04
CA ALA A 110 -11.44 -3.54 11.00
C ALA A 110 -11.14 -4.98 11.45
N GLN A 111 -10.28 -5.70 10.72
CA GLN A 111 -9.82 -7.08 10.96
C GLN A 111 -10.96 -8.08 11.25
N PRO A 112 -11.99 -8.17 10.37
CA PRO A 112 -13.14 -9.01 10.60
C PRO A 112 -12.76 -10.50 10.69
N ILE A 113 -11.74 -10.97 9.97
CA ILE A 113 -11.31 -12.38 10.01
C ILE A 113 -10.69 -12.71 11.37
N ARG A 114 -9.82 -11.82 11.88
CA ARG A 114 -9.24 -11.98 13.23
C ARG A 114 -10.35 -11.96 14.29
N LEU A 115 -11.30 -11.04 14.17
CA LEU A 115 -12.43 -10.97 15.11
C LEU A 115 -13.24 -12.27 15.11
N ALA A 116 -13.54 -12.82 13.93
CA ALA A 116 -14.26 -14.08 13.81
C ALA A 116 -13.49 -15.24 14.46
N SER A 117 -12.17 -15.31 14.26
CA SER A 117 -11.31 -16.32 14.90
C SER A 117 -11.37 -16.24 16.44
N MET A 118 -11.12 -15.04 16.99
CA MET A 118 -11.13 -14.79 18.44
C MET A 118 -12.52 -14.98 19.05
N ALA A 119 -13.58 -14.60 18.33
CA ALA A 119 -14.95 -14.76 18.80
C ALA A 119 -15.36 -16.23 18.84
N LEU A 120 -14.98 -17.05 17.85
CA LEU A 120 -15.34 -18.47 17.84
C LEU A 120 -14.64 -19.24 18.97
N GLY A 121 -13.33 -19.00 19.17
CA GLY A 121 -12.51 -19.61 20.21
C GLY A 121 -12.32 -21.13 20.07
N GLY A 122 -11.30 -21.67 20.73
CA GLY A 122 -11.03 -23.11 20.80
C GLY A 122 -10.98 -23.76 19.42
N SER A 123 -11.78 -24.81 19.19
CA SER A 123 -11.82 -25.50 17.89
C SER A 123 -12.27 -24.63 16.71
N GLY A 124 -13.02 -23.54 16.96
CA GLY A 124 -13.45 -22.63 15.91
C GLY A 124 -12.33 -21.69 15.45
N GLU A 125 -11.53 -21.21 16.39
CA GLU A 125 -10.30 -20.43 16.15
C GLU A 125 -9.32 -21.24 15.30
N GLU A 126 -9.01 -22.48 15.70
CA GLU A 126 -8.13 -23.38 14.95
C GLU A 126 -8.62 -23.65 13.51
N ARG A 127 -9.94 -23.74 13.30
CA ARG A 127 -10.51 -23.95 11.96
C ARG A 127 -10.32 -22.73 11.06
N VAL A 128 -10.55 -21.52 11.59
CA VAL A 128 -10.34 -20.27 10.86
C VAL A 128 -8.85 -20.11 10.52
N GLU A 129 -7.97 -20.32 11.49
CA GLU A 129 -6.52 -20.25 11.26
C GLU A 129 -6.05 -21.28 10.25
N ARG A 130 -6.55 -22.52 10.31
CA ARG A 130 -6.22 -23.57 9.32
C ARG A 130 -6.70 -23.21 7.93
N PHE A 131 -7.90 -22.63 7.81
CA PHE A 131 -8.45 -22.19 6.53
C PHE A 131 -7.59 -21.06 5.94
N MET A 132 -7.26 -20.05 6.74
CA MET A 132 -6.41 -18.93 6.32
C MET A 132 -4.98 -19.36 5.97
N ASN A 133 -4.47 -20.39 6.63
CA ASN A 133 -3.15 -20.97 6.35
C ASN A 133 -3.14 -22.00 5.21
N SER A 134 -4.30 -22.32 4.60
CA SER A 134 -4.34 -23.23 3.45
C SER A 134 -3.59 -22.66 2.25
N ALA A 135 -2.95 -23.52 1.46
CA ALA A 135 -2.14 -23.09 0.32
C ALA A 135 -2.93 -22.23 -0.69
N VAL A 136 -4.20 -22.54 -0.90
CA VAL A 136 -5.10 -21.80 -1.79
C VAL A 136 -5.34 -20.38 -1.28
N ILE A 137 -5.73 -20.22 -0.01
CA ILE A 137 -5.98 -18.89 0.57
C ILE A 137 -4.69 -18.09 0.64
N ARG A 138 -3.57 -18.73 1.00
CA ARG A 138 -2.25 -18.12 0.99
C ARG A 138 -1.84 -17.59 -0.40
N TRP A 139 -2.14 -18.33 -1.47
CA TRP A 139 -1.89 -17.86 -2.83
C TRP A 139 -2.83 -16.73 -3.24
N LEU A 140 -4.14 -16.85 -2.97
CA LEU A 140 -5.14 -15.82 -3.26
C LEU A 140 -4.93 -14.51 -2.51
N THR A 141 -4.24 -14.57 -1.37
CA THR A 141 -3.88 -13.40 -0.54
C THR A 141 -2.41 -13.01 -0.70
N SER A 142 -1.73 -13.46 -1.77
CA SER A 142 -0.36 -13.07 -2.05
C SER A 142 -0.30 -11.86 -3.01
N PRO A 143 0.63 -10.90 -2.83
CA PRO A 143 0.81 -9.80 -3.77
C PRO A 143 1.05 -10.26 -5.22
N VAL A 144 1.66 -11.44 -5.39
CA VAL A 144 1.90 -12.05 -6.71
C VAL A 144 0.60 -12.35 -7.45
N PHE A 145 -0.48 -12.67 -6.73
CA PHE A 145 -1.79 -12.86 -7.31
C PHE A 145 -2.63 -11.57 -7.30
N THR A 146 -2.61 -10.83 -6.19
CA THR A 146 -3.54 -9.73 -5.98
C THR A 146 -3.19 -8.47 -6.79
N VAL A 147 -1.90 -8.20 -7.05
CA VAL A 147 -1.49 -7.09 -7.93
C VAL A 147 -1.90 -7.32 -9.39
N PRO A 148 -1.64 -8.50 -10.01
CA PRO A 148 -2.18 -8.80 -11.34
C PRO A 148 -3.70 -8.85 -11.38
N LEU A 149 -4.37 -9.36 -10.34
CA LEU A 149 -5.83 -9.35 -10.28
C LEU A 149 -6.38 -7.92 -10.31
N TYR A 150 -5.85 -7.04 -9.46
CA TYR A 150 -6.20 -5.60 -9.43
C TYR A 150 -6.01 -4.95 -10.80
N THR A 151 -4.84 -5.17 -11.41
CA THR A 151 -4.50 -4.68 -12.75
C THR A 151 -5.47 -5.19 -13.81
N ALA A 152 -5.77 -6.48 -13.80
CA ALA A 152 -6.66 -7.12 -14.77
C ALA A 152 -8.08 -6.58 -14.63
N VAL A 153 -8.59 -6.43 -13.40
CA VAL A 153 -9.92 -5.87 -13.16
C VAL A 153 -10.01 -4.47 -13.77
N LEU A 154 -9.08 -3.57 -13.44
CA LEU A 154 -9.08 -2.20 -13.98
C LEU A 154 -9.04 -2.16 -15.51
N ILE A 155 -8.10 -2.88 -16.12
CA ILE A 155 -7.93 -2.88 -17.58
C ILE A 155 -9.18 -3.47 -18.24
N LEU A 156 -9.69 -4.60 -17.75
CA LEU A 156 -10.82 -5.28 -18.37
C LEU A 156 -12.10 -4.47 -18.24
N THR A 157 -12.36 -3.85 -17.08
CA THR A 157 -13.60 -3.10 -16.88
C THR A 157 -13.60 -1.74 -17.58
N HIS A 158 -12.45 -1.11 -17.83
CA HIS A 158 -12.39 0.26 -18.35
C HIS A 158 -11.89 0.36 -19.80
N LEU A 159 -11.07 -0.58 -20.26
CA LEU A 159 -10.45 -0.53 -21.60
C LEU A 159 -11.06 -1.55 -22.58
N THR A 160 -12.20 -2.14 -22.23
CA THR A 160 -12.95 -3.07 -23.10
C THR A 160 -14.39 -2.60 -23.25
N GLY A 161 -15.21 -3.35 -24.00
CA GLY A 161 -16.65 -3.10 -24.12
C GLY A 161 -17.46 -3.33 -22.83
N PHE A 162 -16.80 -3.64 -21.70
CA PHE A 162 -17.43 -3.92 -20.42
C PHE A 162 -18.34 -2.77 -19.94
N GLN A 163 -17.91 -1.51 -20.04
CA GLN A 163 -18.71 -0.36 -19.59
C GLN A 163 -20.06 -0.25 -20.31
N GLN A 164 -20.07 -0.50 -21.63
CA GLN A 164 -21.32 -0.50 -22.38
C GLN A 164 -22.21 -1.69 -21.97
N ALA A 165 -21.63 -2.88 -21.79
CA ALA A 165 -22.38 -4.05 -21.32
C ALA A 165 -22.96 -3.84 -19.92
N MET A 166 -22.20 -3.20 -19.03
CA MET A 166 -22.61 -2.81 -17.68
C MET A 166 -23.80 -1.87 -17.72
N PHE A 167 -23.77 -0.87 -18.59
CA PHE A 167 -24.89 0.05 -18.78
C PHE A 167 -26.15 -0.67 -19.30
N GLU A 168 -26.00 -1.60 -20.25
CA GLU A 168 -27.13 -2.35 -20.83
C GLU A 168 -27.73 -3.39 -19.88
N HIS A 169 -26.95 -3.87 -18.91
CA HIS A 169 -27.32 -4.97 -18.04
C HIS A 169 -27.00 -4.69 -16.57
N MET A 170 -28.03 -4.36 -15.79
CA MET A 170 -27.90 -4.02 -14.36
C MET A 170 -27.19 -5.10 -13.53
N TRP A 171 -27.33 -6.38 -13.87
CA TRP A 171 -26.65 -7.46 -13.15
C TRP A 171 -25.12 -7.42 -13.34
N ILE A 172 -24.63 -6.89 -14.47
CA ILE A 172 -23.20 -6.70 -14.72
C ILE A 172 -22.67 -5.56 -13.84
N HIS A 173 -23.43 -4.48 -13.69
CA HIS A 173 -23.10 -3.40 -12.75
C HIS A 173 -23.00 -3.92 -11.31
N ASP A 174 -24.00 -4.68 -10.85
CA ASP A 174 -23.98 -5.24 -9.49
C ASP A 174 -22.80 -6.21 -9.30
N ALA A 175 -22.50 -7.02 -10.33
CA ALA A 175 -21.35 -7.91 -10.32
C ALA A 175 -20.01 -7.15 -10.31
N GLU A 176 -19.91 -6.02 -11.01
CA GLU A 176 -18.76 -5.13 -11.00
C GLU A 176 -18.50 -4.58 -9.60
N LEU A 177 -19.52 -4.05 -8.92
CA LEU A 177 -19.37 -3.52 -7.56
C LEU A 177 -18.86 -4.58 -6.57
N VAL A 178 -19.35 -5.82 -6.68
CA VAL A 178 -18.85 -6.95 -5.87
C VAL A 178 -17.42 -7.30 -6.25
N LEU A 179 -17.10 -7.35 -7.56
CA LEU A 179 -15.76 -7.63 -8.05
C LEU A 179 -14.76 -6.58 -7.55
N TYR A 180 -15.13 -5.30 -7.55
CA TYR A 180 -14.32 -4.18 -7.05
C TYR A 180 -14.06 -4.33 -5.55
N LEU A 181 -15.11 -4.60 -4.76
CA LEU A 181 -14.99 -4.82 -3.31
C LEU A 181 -14.05 -5.97 -2.98
N VAL A 182 -14.25 -7.12 -3.63
CA VAL A 182 -13.46 -8.33 -3.38
C VAL A 182 -12.02 -8.14 -3.83
N THR A 183 -11.81 -7.58 -5.02
CA THR A 183 -10.47 -7.33 -5.56
C THR A 183 -9.70 -6.34 -4.70
N GLY A 184 -10.34 -5.24 -4.29
CA GLY A 184 -9.77 -4.27 -3.38
C GLY A 184 -9.42 -4.85 -2.02
N TYR A 185 -10.29 -5.71 -1.46
CA TYR A 185 -10.03 -6.37 -0.18
C TYR A 185 -8.82 -7.30 -0.30
N LEU A 186 -8.80 -8.16 -1.32
CA LEU A 186 -7.67 -9.05 -1.58
C LEU A 186 -6.38 -8.27 -1.84
N PHE A 187 -6.44 -7.16 -2.57
CA PHE A 187 -5.30 -6.31 -2.88
C PHE A 187 -4.69 -5.68 -1.61
N LEU A 188 -5.50 -5.05 -0.76
CA LEU A 188 -5.01 -4.36 0.43
C LEU A 188 -4.68 -5.29 1.58
N LEU A 189 -5.26 -6.49 1.62
CA LEU A 189 -5.06 -7.45 2.69
C LEU A 189 -3.57 -7.79 2.97
N PRO A 190 -2.74 -8.22 1.99
CA PRO A 190 -1.32 -8.49 2.23
C PRO A 190 -0.43 -7.24 2.31
N LEU A 191 -0.93 -6.07 1.90
CA LEU A 191 -0.15 -4.84 1.79
C LEU A 191 -0.28 -3.96 3.04
N VAL A 192 -1.50 -3.84 3.56
CA VAL A 192 -1.85 -3.01 4.72
C VAL A 192 -2.27 -3.88 5.91
N GLY A 193 -2.93 -5.01 5.65
CA GLY A 193 -3.46 -5.87 6.71
C GLY A 193 -2.39 -6.61 7.51
N ASP A 194 -2.76 -6.89 8.76
CA ASP A 194 -2.06 -7.76 9.71
C ASP A 194 -3.01 -8.87 10.23
N GLU A 195 -4.20 -9.04 9.66
CA GLU A 195 -5.13 -10.13 10.04
C GLU A 195 -4.62 -11.45 9.49
N LEU A 196 -4.61 -12.52 10.30
CA LEU A 196 -4.33 -13.99 10.11
C LEU A 196 -3.78 -14.57 8.78
N THR A 197 -3.30 -13.78 7.83
CA THR A 197 -2.64 -14.17 6.61
C THR A 197 -1.22 -14.51 7.03
N GLY A 198 -0.85 -15.79 6.98
CA GLY A 198 0.46 -16.31 7.40
C GLY A 198 1.66 -15.83 6.57
N HIS A 199 1.63 -14.60 6.06
CA HIS A 199 2.68 -13.94 5.30
C HIS A 199 2.98 -12.55 5.87
N ASP A 200 4.10 -12.46 6.59
CA ASP A 200 4.69 -11.18 6.95
C ASP A 200 5.59 -10.70 5.80
N TYR A 201 4.98 -10.07 4.79
CA TYR A 201 5.75 -9.44 3.70
C TYR A 201 6.57 -8.26 4.25
N SER A 202 7.82 -8.17 3.83
CA SER A 202 8.70 -7.06 4.21
C SER A 202 8.19 -5.72 3.67
N TYR A 203 8.49 -4.63 4.38
CA TYR A 203 8.10 -3.28 3.96
C TYR A 203 8.47 -2.94 2.50
N PRO A 204 9.66 -3.30 1.98
CA PRO A 204 9.99 -3.06 0.57
C PRO A 204 9.06 -3.80 -0.40
N VAL A 205 8.69 -5.05 -0.13
CA VAL A 205 7.79 -5.82 -1.01
C VAL A 205 6.42 -5.16 -1.07
N ARG A 206 5.87 -4.76 0.09
CA ARG A 206 4.60 -4.03 0.17
C ARG A 206 4.67 -2.70 -0.57
N PHE A 207 5.78 -1.97 -0.40
CA PHE A 207 6.02 -0.67 -1.02
C PHE A 207 6.07 -0.78 -2.55
N PHE A 208 6.86 -1.70 -3.10
CA PHE A 208 6.96 -1.87 -4.55
C PHE A 208 5.67 -2.45 -5.14
N ALA A 209 4.94 -3.30 -4.42
CA ALA A 209 3.65 -3.79 -4.87
C ALA A 209 2.62 -2.65 -5.05
N LEU A 210 2.52 -1.75 -4.06
CA LEU A 210 1.69 -0.54 -4.17
C LEU A 210 2.17 0.37 -5.31
N LEU A 211 3.49 0.63 -5.40
CA LEU A 211 4.06 1.50 -6.42
C LEU A 211 3.81 0.97 -7.85
N ILE A 212 3.97 -0.33 -8.09
CA ILE A 212 3.71 -0.95 -9.39
C ILE A 212 2.22 -0.86 -9.74
N SER A 213 1.34 -0.95 -8.74
CA SER A 213 -0.13 -0.92 -8.93
C SER A 213 -0.66 0.45 -9.33
N MET A 214 0.12 1.52 -9.13
CA MET A 214 -0.17 2.86 -9.66
C MET A 214 -0.07 2.92 -11.21
N GLY A 215 0.76 2.06 -11.80
CA GLY A 215 0.93 2.00 -13.27
C GLY A 215 -0.38 1.74 -14.01
N PRO A 216 -1.15 0.69 -13.66
CA PRO A 216 -2.49 0.45 -14.18
C PRO A 216 -3.45 1.63 -13.99
N ASP A 217 -3.49 2.26 -12.81
CA ASP A 217 -4.37 3.41 -12.53
C ASP A 217 -4.06 4.59 -13.47
N THR A 218 -2.78 4.94 -13.59
CA THR A 218 -2.29 5.95 -14.54
C THR A 218 -2.64 5.56 -15.99
N LEU A 219 -2.35 4.33 -16.40
CA LEU A 219 -2.58 3.85 -17.76
C LEU A 219 -4.06 3.97 -18.14
N VAL A 220 -4.95 3.46 -17.30
CA VAL A 220 -6.39 3.49 -17.56
C VAL A 220 -6.90 4.93 -17.56
N GLY A 221 -6.57 5.73 -16.54
CA GLY A 221 -7.06 7.10 -16.44
C GLY A 221 -6.60 7.99 -17.59
N VAL A 222 -5.31 7.93 -17.97
CA VAL A 222 -4.79 8.66 -19.13
C VAL A 222 -5.43 8.18 -20.43
N THR A 223 -5.64 6.87 -20.58
CA THR A 223 -6.31 6.32 -21.78
C THR A 223 -7.74 6.86 -21.88
N LEU A 224 -8.51 6.86 -20.80
CA LEU A 224 -9.87 7.43 -20.78
C LEU A 224 -9.90 8.91 -21.16
N MET A 225 -8.90 9.69 -20.71
CA MET A 225 -8.76 11.11 -21.04
C MET A 225 -8.39 11.37 -22.50
N MET A 226 -7.58 10.50 -23.10
CA MET A 226 -7.04 10.69 -24.46
C MET A 226 -7.88 10.01 -25.55
N THR A 227 -8.80 9.10 -25.18
CA THR A 227 -9.62 8.38 -26.14
C THR A 227 -10.56 9.33 -26.87
N GLY A 228 -10.54 9.29 -28.21
CA GLY A 228 -11.33 10.17 -29.07
C GLY A 228 -12.76 9.68 -29.37
N TYR A 229 -13.23 8.66 -28.66
CA TYR A 229 -14.58 8.12 -28.78
C TYR A 229 -15.16 7.78 -27.40
N GLU A 230 -16.48 7.78 -27.31
CA GLU A 230 -17.22 7.46 -26.09
C GLU A 230 -17.19 5.95 -25.82
N ILE A 231 -16.67 5.56 -24.65
CA ILE A 231 -16.54 4.15 -24.24
C ILE A 231 -17.89 3.55 -23.81
N ALA A 232 -18.77 4.38 -23.26
CA ALA A 232 -20.12 4.01 -22.87
C ALA A 232 -21.14 5.04 -23.37
N PRO A 233 -21.47 5.02 -24.69
CA PRO A 233 -22.46 5.93 -25.27
C PRO A 233 -23.82 5.88 -24.57
N GLY A 234 -24.18 4.73 -23.97
CA GLY A 234 -25.43 4.58 -23.22
C GLY A 234 -25.58 5.58 -22.08
N LEU A 235 -24.50 5.86 -21.34
CA LEU A 235 -24.52 6.84 -20.23
C LEU A 235 -24.90 8.23 -20.75
N ALA A 236 -24.32 8.66 -21.87
CA ALA A 236 -24.66 9.94 -22.51
C ALA A 236 -26.09 10.00 -23.05
N GLN A 237 -26.59 8.89 -23.59
CA GLN A 237 -27.96 8.81 -24.06
C GLN A 237 -28.98 8.92 -22.91
N SER A 238 -28.64 8.39 -21.73
CA SER A 238 -29.54 8.39 -20.56
C SER A 238 -29.86 9.78 -20.00
N ARG A 239 -29.04 10.78 -20.33
CA ARG A 239 -29.14 12.17 -19.83
C ARG A 239 -29.52 13.20 -20.91
N MET A 240 -30.00 12.76 -22.07
CA MET A 240 -30.39 13.68 -23.16
C MET A 240 -31.51 14.66 -22.77
N SER A 241 -32.38 14.28 -21.84
CA SER A 241 -33.47 15.12 -21.34
C SER A 241 -33.03 16.11 -20.25
N TRP A 242 -31.80 16.01 -19.74
CA TRP A 242 -31.31 16.87 -18.66
C TRP A 242 -30.88 18.24 -19.23
N PRO A 243 -31.00 19.33 -18.45
CA PRO A 243 -30.49 20.63 -18.87
C PRO A 243 -29.01 20.54 -19.28
N LYS A 244 -28.65 21.05 -20.47
CA LYS A 244 -27.29 20.96 -20.98
C LYS A 244 -26.35 21.91 -20.23
N GLY A 245 -25.13 21.45 -19.99
CA GLY A 245 -24.07 22.24 -19.36
C GLY A 245 -23.97 22.02 -17.85
N GLY A 246 -22.82 22.39 -17.28
CA GLY A 246 -22.52 22.17 -15.87
C GLY A 246 -22.09 20.74 -15.53
N ILE A 247 -21.96 20.45 -14.24
CA ILE A 247 -21.41 19.17 -13.73
C ILE A 247 -22.37 17.98 -13.87
N LEU A 248 -23.67 18.25 -14.00
CA LEU A 248 -24.70 17.21 -14.08
C LEU A 248 -25.03 16.78 -15.51
N ASN A 249 -24.70 17.59 -16.52
CA ASN A 249 -24.83 17.18 -17.92
C ASN A 249 -23.70 17.80 -18.78
N PRO A 250 -22.45 17.41 -18.52
CA PRO A 250 -21.33 17.77 -19.38
C PRO A 250 -21.45 17.08 -20.75
N ASP A 251 -20.68 17.59 -21.72
CA ASP A 251 -20.44 16.86 -22.97
C ASP A 251 -19.87 15.47 -22.65
N ALA A 252 -20.22 14.45 -23.45
CA ALA A 252 -19.84 13.07 -23.15
C ALA A 252 -18.33 12.86 -23.10
N MET A 253 -17.57 13.56 -23.96
CA MET A 253 -16.11 13.48 -23.91
C MET A 253 -15.53 14.23 -22.71
N ALA A 254 -16.18 15.32 -22.28
CA ALA A 254 -15.79 16.01 -21.07
C ALA A 254 -16.07 15.17 -19.80
N ASP A 255 -17.21 14.47 -19.74
CA ASP A 255 -17.53 13.51 -18.68
C ASP A 255 -16.47 12.41 -18.61
N GLN A 256 -16.15 11.81 -19.77
CA GLN A 256 -15.15 10.75 -19.87
C GLN A 256 -13.75 11.20 -19.47
N SER A 257 -13.34 12.38 -19.91
CA SER A 257 -12.05 12.94 -19.51
C SER A 257 -12.01 13.25 -18.01
N ALA A 258 -13.11 13.75 -17.42
CA ALA A 258 -13.17 14.00 -15.98
C ALA A 258 -13.10 12.69 -15.19
N ALA A 259 -13.82 11.66 -15.63
CA ALA A 259 -13.77 10.31 -15.08
C ALA A 259 -12.34 9.73 -15.10
N GLY A 260 -11.65 9.81 -16.25
CA GLY A 260 -10.26 9.36 -16.38
C GLY A 260 -9.31 10.11 -15.45
N ALA A 261 -9.47 11.43 -15.33
CA ALA A 261 -8.67 12.24 -14.41
C ALA A 261 -8.94 11.88 -12.94
N ILE A 262 -10.20 11.65 -12.55
CA ILE A 262 -10.56 11.22 -11.20
C ILE A 262 -9.94 9.85 -10.90
N MET A 263 -10.14 8.87 -11.78
CA MET A 263 -9.58 7.53 -11.63
C MET A 263 -8.06 7.57 -11.42
N TRP A 264 -7.35 8.34 -12.25
CA TRP A 264 -5.91 8.49 -12.13
C TRP A 264 -5.51 9.20 -10.83
N PHE A 265 -5.87 10.48 -10.67
CA PHE A 265 -5.33 11.29 -9.58
C PHE A 265 -5.81 10.83 -8.21
N ALA A 266 -7.06 10.36 -8.08
CA ALA A 266 -7.56 9.87 -6.80
C ALA A 266 -7.09 8.44 -6.50
N GLY A 267 -6.96 7.57 -7.51
CA GLY A 267 -6.37 6.23 -7.36
C GLY A 267 -4.91 6.31 -6.90
N ASP A 268 -4.07 6.96 -7.71
CA ASP A 268 -2.65 7.17 -7.41
C ASP A 268 -2.43 7.99 -6.14
N GLY A 269 -3.25 9.03 -5.93
CA GLY A 269 -3.16 9.86 -4.73
C GLY A 269 -3.40 9.06 -3.46
N LEU A 270 -4.40 8.16 -3.48
CA LEU A 270 -4.68 7.30 -2.34
C LEU A 270 -3.59 6.24 -2.13
N MET A 271 -3.09 5.62 -3.21
CA MET A 271 -1.94 4.71 -3.12
C MET A 271 -0.69 5.43 -2.58
N MET A 272 -0.47 6.68 -2.99
CA MET A 272 0.62 7.51 -2.49
C MET A 272 0.47 7.78 -0.98
N CYS A 273 -0.73 8.06 -0.49
CA CYS A 273 -0.98 8.19 0.95
C CYS A 273 -0.61 6.90 1.69
N LEU A 274 -0.99 5.72 1.17
CA LEU A 274 -0.63 4.43 1.75
C LEU A 274 0.89 4.19 1.72
N LEU A 275 1.56 4.54 0.61
CA LEU A 275 3.02 4.45 0.48
C LEU A 275 3.73 5.33 1.49
N VAL A 276 3.26 6.56 1.73
CA VAL A 276 3.83 7.46 2.74
C VAL A 276 3.68 6.88 4.15
N VAL A 277 2.50 6.37 4.50
CA VAL A 277 2.27 5.71 5.79
C VAL A 277 3.18 4.49 5.94
N LEU A 278 3.26 3.64 4.92
CA LEU A 278 4.10 2.44 4.92
C LEU A 278 5.59 2.77 5.02
N ALA A 279 6.06 3.78 4.30
CA ALA A 279 7.44 4.25 4.37
C ALA A 279 7.77 4.81 5.75
N TRP A 280 6.83 5.53 6.36
CA TRP A 280 6.98 6.03 7.72
C TRP A 280 7.05 4.90 8.76
N GLU A 281 6.20 3.88 8.62
CA GLU A 281 6.26 2.67 9.44
C GLU A 281 7.59 1.93 9.27
N TRP A 282 8.06 1.79 8.03
CA TRP A 282 9.34 1.16 7.71
C TRP A 282 10.51 1.89 8.38
N ILE A 283 10.59 3.22 8.25
CA ILE A 283 11.64 4.03 8.88
C ILE A 283 11.63 3.89 10.41
N ARG A 284 10.43 3.85 11.02
CA ARG A 284 10.28 3.67 12.47
C ARG A 284 10.72 2.28 12.91
N ALA A 285 10.35 1.23 12.18
CA ALA A 285 10.73 -0.14 12.47
C ALA A 285 12.26 -0.34 12.40
N ASP A 286 12.91 0.20 11.36
CA ASP A 286 14.36 0.13 11.19
C ASP A 286 15.12 0.91 12.28
N GLY A 287 14.61 2.08 12.68
CA GLY A 287 15.16 2.86 13.78
C GLY A 287 15.14 2.12 15.12
N LEU A 288 14.02 1.47 15.43
CA LEU A 288 13.86 0.63 16.63
C LEU A 288 14.76 -0.61 16.59
N GLY A 289 14.86 -1.27 15.44
CA GLY A 289 15.72 -2.43 15.24
C GLY A 289 17.20 -2.12 15.46
N ARG A 290 17.69 -1.00 14.89
CA ARG A 290 19.06 -0.51 15.12
C ARG A 290 19.31 -0.14 16.58
N GLY A 291 18.32 0.44 17.27
CA GLY A 291 18.41 0.74 18.71
C GLY A 291 18.56 -0.51 19.57
N ARG A 292 17.74 -1.55 19.32
CA ARG A 292 17.85 -2.84 20.03
C ARG A 292 19.17 -3.55 19.75
N GLN A 293 19.67 -3.49 18.51
CA GLN A 293 20.95 -4.09 18.14
C GLN A 293 22.14 -3.38 18.79
N LYS A 294 22.10 -2.05 18.87
CA LYS A 294 23.09 -1.26 19.64
C LYS A 294 23.06 -1.60 21.13
N SER A 295 21.87 -1.63 21.73
CA SER A 295 21.72 -1.95 23.16
C SER A 295 22.16 -3.39 23.47
N ALA A 296 21.87 -4.35 22.58
CA ALA A 296 22.36 -5.72 22.70
C ALA A 296 23.89 -5.82 22.51
N ALA A 297 24.47 -5.03 21.62
CA ALA A 297 25.92 -4.95 21.43
C ALA A 297 26.61 -4.26 22.61
N GLU A 298 25.99 -3.27 23.26
CA GLU A 298 26.48 -2.65 24.50
C GLU A 298 26.41 -3.65 25.68
N LEU A 299 25.30 -4.37 25.83
CA LEU A 299 25.13 -5.43 26.82
C LEU A 299 26.08 -6.63 26.60
N GLN A 300 26.44 -6.94 25.35
CA GLN A 300 27.47 -7.93 25.04
C GLN A 300 28.90 -7.36 25.14
N GLY A 301 29.07 -6.06 24.95
CA GLY A 301 30.33 -5.34 25.13
C GLY A 301 30.79 -5.31 26.59
N ASP A 302 29.85 -5.26 27.54
CA ASP A 302 30.07 -5.43 28.98
C ASP A 302 30.34 -6.90 29.38
N ARG A 303 30.22 -7.82 28.41
CA ARG A 303 30.49 -9.26 28.53
C ARG A 303 31.74 -9.69 27.78
N ARG A 304 32.64 -8.75 27.45
CA ARG A 304 34.05 -9.15 27.24
C ARG A 304 34.54 -9.69 28.59
N PRO A 305 35.14 -10.89 28.64
CA PRO A 305 35.58 -11.45 29.90
C PRO A 305 36.49 -10.42 30.56
N SER A 306 36.07 -9.90 31.70
CA SER A 306 36.90 -9.05 32.54
C SER A 306 38.27 -9.72 32.66
N TYR A 307 39.35 -8.95 32.60
CA TYR A 307 40.70 -9.47 32.81
C TYR A 307 40.77 -10.42 34.02
N LEU A 308 39.97 -10.15 35.05
CA LEU A 308 39.81 -10.99 36.24
C LEU A 308 39.17 -12.35 35.97
N GLU A 309 38.23 -12.46 35.03
CA GLU A 309 37.60 -13.73 34.60
C GLU A 309 38.58 -14.59 33.78
N VAL A 310 39.41 -13.95 32.95
CA VAL A 310 40.49 -14.61 32.19
C VAL A 310 41.60 -15.09 33.15
N ALA A 311 42.04 -14.23 34.06
CA ALA A 311 43.02 -14.54 35.10
C ALA A 311 42.52 -15.62 36.08
N ARG A 312 41.23 -15.61 36.40
CA ARG A 312 40.60 -16.65 37.23
C ARG A 312 40.55 -17.99 36.50
N ARG A 313 40.27 -18.00 35.19
CA ARG A 313 40.26 -19.25 34.38
C ARG A 313 41.66 -19.81 34.16
N SER A 314 42.67 -18.97 34.01
CA SER A 314 44.06 -19.43 33.95
C SER A 314 44.54 -19.96 35.30
N ALA A 315 44.19 -19.29 36.42
CA ALA A 315 44.54 -19.75 37.77
C ALA A 315 43.82 -21.05 38.19
N LEU A 316 42.61 -21.31 37.67
CA LEU A 316 41.85 -22.53 37.95
C LEU A 316 42.11 -23.66 36.93
N GLY A 317 42.73 -23.35 35.79
CA GLY A 317 42.98 -24.28 34.68
C GLY A 317 44.32 -25.01 34.73
N THR A 318 45.27 -24.54 35.55
CA THR A 318 46.56 -25.20 35.75
C THR A 318 46.73 -25.60 37.20
N GLY A 319 46.78 -26.91 37.44
CA GLY A 319 47.12 -27.47 38.74
C GLY A 319 48.47 -26.92 39.23
N ALA A 320 48.49 -26.56 40.51
CA ALA A 320 49.63 -26.32 41.37
C ALA A 320 51.01 -26.75 40.80
N ALA A 321 51.70 -25.83 40.13
CA ALA A 321 53.16 -25.84 39.98
C ALA A 321 53.65 -24.46 39.54
N GLY A 322 54.43 -23.80 40.39
CA GLY A 322 55.27 -22.66 40.02
C GLY A 322 54.61 -21.28 40.11
N MET A 323 54.51 -20.74 41.32
CA MET A 323 54.47 -19.29 41.51
C MET A 323 55.88 -18.75 41.22
N GLY A 324 56.18 -18.52 39.94
CA GLY A 324 57.41 -17.87 39.48
C GLY A 324 57.02 -16.62 38.71
N ASP A 325 57.46 -15.48 39.23
CA ASP A 325 57.53 -14.13 38.65
C ASP A 325 56.55 -13.82 37.49
N ALA A 326 55.52 -13.03 37.79
CA ALA A 326 54.82 -12.28 36.75
C ALA A 326 55.76 -11.16 36.28
N ASP A 327 56.60 -11.49 35.31
CA ASP A 327 57.57 -10.59 34.71
C ASP A 327 56.83 -9.50 33.91
N PHE A 328 56.94 -8.25 34.36
CA PHE A 328 56.36 -7.08 33.70
C PHE A 328 56.98 -6.82 32.31
N ASP A 329 58.09 -7.49 31.97
CA ASP A 329 58.79 -7.32 30.69
C ASP A 329 58.08 -7.99 29.50
N ASP A 330 57.16 -8.95 29.73
CA ASP A 330 56.44 -9.67 28.66
C ASP A 330 55.40 -8.78 27.94
N ASP A 331 54.83 -7.81 28.67
CA ASP A 331 53.87 -6.84 28.13
C ASP A 331 54.55 -5.80 27.22
N ASP A 332 55.76 -5.36 27.57
CA ASP A 332 56.56 -4.45 26.73
C ASP A 332 57.05 -5.15 25.44
N ALA A 333 57.39 -6.44 25.53
CA ALA A 333 57.72 -7.26 24.37
C ALA A 333 56.52 -7.44 23.42
N ALA A 334 55.32 -7.66 23.98
CA ALA A 334 54.08 -7.76 23.21
C ALA A 334 53.69 -6.43 22.54
N LEU A 335 53.85 -5.31 23.24
CA LEU A 335 53.61 -3.97 22.69
C LEU A 335 54.60 -3.63 21.57
N ALA A 336 55.88 -3.98 21.74
CA ALA A 336 56.91 -3.79 20.72
C ALA A 336 56.63 -4.62 19.46
N ALA A 337 56.21 -5.88 19.61
CA ALA A 337 55.84 -6.75 18.50
C ALA A 337 54.61 -6.23 17.74
N TYR A 338 53.61 -5.70 18.46
CA TYR A 338 52.42 -5.10 17.86
C TYR A 338 52.76 -3.81 17.08
N ASN A 339 53.58 -2.94 17.66
CA ASN A 339 54.03 -1.71 17.02
C ASN A 339 54.90 -1.98 15.78
N ALA A 340 55.76 -3.00 15.81
CA ALA A 340 56.54 -3.45 14.66
C ALA A 340 55.65 -3.93 13.51
N ARG A 341 54.56 -4.65 13.82
CA ARG A 341 53.58 -5.10 12.82
C ARG A 341 52.83 -3.93 12.17
N LEU A 342 52.46 -2.92 12.95
CA LEU A 342 51.83 -1.68 12.43
C LEU A 342 52.77 -0.91 11.49
N ALA A 343 54.05 -0.79 11.87
CA ALA A 343 55.05 -0.15 11.01
C ALA A 343 55.24 -0.89 9.67
N ALA A 344 55.23 -2.22 9.69
CA ALA A 344 55.31 -3.04 8.48
C ALA A 344 54.09 -2.86 7.55
N LEU A 345 52.89 -2.67 8.11
CA LEU A 345 51.68 -2.40 7.34
C LEU A 345 51.69 -0.98 6.74
N ASN A 346 52.19 0.00 7.49
CA ASN A 346 52.31 1.39 7.02
C ASN A 346 53.36 1.53 5.89
N ASN A 347 54.47 0.79 6.00
CA ASN A 347 55.50 0.74 4.95
C ASN A 347 55.03 0.01 3.68
N ARG A 348 54.11 -0.96 3.78
CA ARG A 348 53.47 -1.59 2.61
C ARG A 348 52.51 -0.66 1.87
N ALA A 349 51.99 0.37 2.54
CA ALA A 349 51.12 1.37 1.90
C ALA A 349 51.90 2.47 1.14
N SER A 350 53.23 2.52 1.28
CA SER A 350 54.09 3.58 0.76
C SER A 350 55.10 3.07 -0.27
N TYR A 351 54.66 2.56 -1.42
CA TYR A 351 55.46 2.61 -2.66
C TYR A 351 54.55 2.49 -3.93
N PRO A 352 54.41 3.57 -4.73
CA PRO A 352 53.88 3.53 -6.08
C PRO A 352 54.97 3.08 -7.07
N GLY A 353 54.56 2.48 -8.19
CA GLY A 353 55.46 1.87 -9.17
C GLY A 353 56.52 2.81 -9.76
N GLY A 354 57.73 2.27 -9.91
CA GLY A 354 58.82 2.80 -10.73
C GLY A 354 59.67 1.63 -11.19
N ARG A 355 59.42 1.16 -12.42
CA ARG A 355 60.17 0.06 -13.05
C ARG A 355 61.20 0.69 -14.00
N SER A 356 62.46 0.66 -13.63
CA SER A 356 63.59 0.93 -14.53
C SER A 356 64.62 -0.18 -14.34
N ASP A 357 64.56 -1.19 -15.21
CA ASP A 357 65.60 -2.21 -15.40
C ASP A 357 66.24 -1.94 -16.77
N THR A 358 67.45 -1.38 -16.78
CA THR A 358 68.77 -2.05 -16.96
C THR A 358 69.06 -2.53 -18.39
N THR A 359 70.08 -1.92 -19.02
CA THR A 359 71.31 -2.57 -19.57
C THR A 359 71.98 -1.72 -20.66
N GLY A 360 73.24 -1.34 -20.43
CA GLY A 360 74.27 -1.24 -21.48
C GLY A 360 75.28 -2.40 -21.27
N PRO A 361 76.35 -2.58 -22.08
CA PRO A 361 76.90 -1.63 -23.06
C PRO A 361 77.39 -2.23 -24.42
N ALA A 362 77.81 -1.30 -25.30
CA ALA A 362 78.96 -1.35 -26.22
C ALA A 362 78.80 -1.74 -27.72
N ALA A 363 79.44 -0.88 -28.53
CA ALA A 363 80.10 -1.06 -29.84
C ALA A 363 79.19 -1.07 -31.09
N SER A 364 79.23 0.00 -31.90
CA SER A 364 80.00 0.13 -33.17
C SER A 364 79.32 -0.60 -34.33
N ASP A 365 79.22 -0.15 -35.57
CA ASP A 365 79.51 1.05 -36.33
C ASP A 365 78.96 0.70 -37.73
N ASP A 366 78.48 1.71 -38.45
CA ASP A 366 78.38 1.77 -39.92
C ASP A 366 77.58 0.74 -40.76
N GLN A 367 77.05 1.27 -41.87
CA GLN A 367 76.76 0.64 -43.16
C GLN A 367 75.37 0.04 -43.53
N ARG A 368 74.65 0.88 -44.29
CA ARG A 368 74.23 0.67 -45.71
C ARG A 368 73.09 -0.32 -46.05
N ARG A 369 72.15 0.29 -46.79
CA ARG A 369 71.46 -0.17 -48.02
C ARG A 369 70.33 -1.21 -47.86
N GLY A 370 69.19 -0.84 -48.45
CA GLY A 370 68.04 -1.69 -48.72
C GLY A 370 66.80 -0.84 -48.90
#